data_AF-A0A956IBQ1-F1
#
_entry.id   AF-A0A956IBQ1-F1
#
_cell.length_a   1.000
_cell.length_b   1.000
_cell.length_c   1.000
_cell.angle_alpha   90.00
_cell.angle_beta   90.00
_cell.angle_gamma   90.00
#
_symmetry.space_group_name_H-M   'P 1'
#
loop_
_entity.id
_entity.type
_entity.pdbx_description
1 polymer ?
#
loop_
_entity_poly.entity_id
_entity_poly.type
_entity_poly.pdbx_seq_one_letter_code
_entity_poly.pdbx_strand_id
1 'polypeptide(L)' 'MARLPIRSRGVGVARGAKATEAKTHTPVMQQYLGAKEQYPDALLFFRLGDFYEMF' A
#
# COMPACT_ATOMS: atom_id res chain seq x y z
N MET A 1 6.26 9.75 -56.11
CA MET A 1 4.95 9.20 -55.74
C MET A 1 5.12 8.25 -54.57
N ALA A 2 4.57 8.57 -53.39
CA ALA A 2 4.14 7.65 -52.32
C ALA A 2 4.03 8.43 -51.00
N ARG A 3 2.87 9.03 -50.74
CA ARG A 3 2.52 9.63 -49.45
C ARG A 3 2.01 8.51 -48.54
N LEU A 4 2.76 8.16 -47.50
CA LEU A 4 2.34 7.15 -46.52
C LEU A 4 1.13 7.65 -45.71
N PRO A 5 0.12 6.80 -45.44
CA PRO A 5 -1.06 7.19 -44.68
C PRO A 5 -0.74 7.22 -43.18
N ILE A 6 -1.08 8.33 -42.55
CA ILE A 6 -1.02 8.52 -41.10
C ILE A 6 -2.10 7.64 -40.48
N ARG A 7 -1.71 6.49 -39.92
CA ARG A 7 -2.62 5.54 -39.27
C ARG A 7 -3.11 6.16 -37.96
N SER A 8 -4.39 6.51 -37.93
CA SER A 8 -5.13 6.95 -36.76
C SER A 8 -4.99 5.92 -35.64
N ARG A 9 -4.19 6.25 -34.63
CA ARG A 9 -4.00 5.44 -33.43
C ARG A 9 -5.23 5.65 -32.55
N GLY A 10 -6.17 4.71 -32.62
CA GLY A 10 -7.35 4.66 -31.75
C GLY A 10 -6.95 4.77 -30.29
N VAL A 11 -7.53 5.75 -29.60
CA VAL A 11 -7.42 5.92 -28.16
C VAL A 11 -8.19 4.76 -27.52
N GLY A 12 -7.46 3.72 -27.11
CA GLY A 12 -8.00 2.70 -26.23
C GLY A 12 -8.24 3.33 -24.86
N VAL A 13 -9.50 3.47 -24.48
CA VAL A 13 -9.90 3.80 -23.10
C VAL A 13 -9.47 2.62 -22.24
N ALA A 14 -8.29 2.75 -21.62
CA ALA A 14 -7.80 1.81 -20.63
C ALA A 14 -8.77 1.84 -19.43
N ARG A 15 -9.42 0.70 -19.19
CA ARG A 15 -10.30 0.46 -18.05
C ARG A 15 -9.58 0.84 -16.77
N GLY A 16 -10.29 1.58 -15.91
CA GLY A 16 -9.79 2.09 -14.64
C GLY A 16 -9.16 1.01 -13.78
N ALA A 17 -7.84 1.07 -13.64
CA ALA A 17 -7.16 0.45 -12.52
C ALA A 17 -7.52 1.30 -11.30
N LYS A 18 -8.38 0.78 -10.42
CA LYS A 18 -8.43 1.28 -9.04
C LYS A 18 -7.05 1.05 -8.45
N ALA A 19 -6.27 2.12 -8.32
CA ALA A 19 -5.11 2.13 -7.46
C ALA A 19 -5.64 1.87 -6.04
N THR A 20 -5.44 0.66 -5.54
CA THR A 20 -5.51 0.41 -4.10
C THR A 20 -4.46 1.32 -3.50
N GLU A 21 -4.88 2.39 -2.83
CA GLU A 21 -4.00 3.22 -2.01
C GLU A 21 -3.21 2.27 -1.11
N ALA A 22 -1.92 2.11 -1.40
CA ALA A 22 -1.01 1.39 -0.53
C ALA A 22 -0.93 2.19 0.76
N LYS A 23 -1.77 1.83 1.74
CA LYS A 23 -1.77 2.45 3.06
C LYS A 23 -0.37 2.26 3.63
N THR A 24 0.42 3.32 3.58
CA THR A 24 1.73 3.33 4.21
C THR A 24 1.48 3.38 5.71
N HIS A 25 1.61 2.23 6.36
CA HIS A 25 1.50 2.14 7.82
C HIS A 25 2.54 3.05 8.46
N THR A 26 2.19 3.69 9.58
CA THR A 26 3.15 4.46 10.36
C THR A 26 4.32 3.55 10.76
N PRO A 27 5.54 4.08 10.94
CA PRO A 27 6.69 3.27 11.34
C PRO A 27 6.44 2.42 12.59
N VAL A 28 5.66 2.93 13.55
CA VAL A 28 5.26 2.20 14.76
C VAL A 28 4.31 1.04 14.43
N MET A 29 3.32 1.25 13.56
CA MET A 29 2.39 0.18 13.15
C MET A 29 3.09 -0.95 12.40
N GLN A 30 4.13 -0.65 11.62
CA GLN A 30 4.92 -1.69 10.94
C GLN A 30 5.61 -2.61 11.96
N GLN A 31 6.15 -2.04 13.04
CA GLN A 31 6.76 -2.82 14.13
C GLN A 31 5.72 -3.65 14.88
N TYR A 32 4.56 -3.07 15.18
CA TYR A 32 3.44 -3.80 15.80
C TYR A 32 3.02 -5.00 14.97
N LEU A 33 2.78 -4.81 13.67
CA LEU A 33 2.32 -5.89 12.79
C LEU A 33 3.36 -7.01 12.68
N GLY A 34 4.65 -6.67 12.53
CA GLY A 34 5.72 -7.68 12.51
C GLY A 34 5.81 -8.48 13.81
N ALA A 35 5.63 -7.83 14.97
CA ALA A 35 5.59 -8.51 16.26
C ALA A 35 4.32 -9.37 16.40
N LYS A 36 3.17 -8.91 15.92
CA LYS A 36 1.89 -9.62 15.99
C LYS A 36 1.87 -10.86 15.10
N GLU A 37 2.55 -10.84 13.96
CA GLU A 37 2.73 -12.02 13.11
C GLU A 37 3.55 -13.12 13.81
N GLN A 38 4.54 -12.74 14.61
CA GLN A 38 5.36 -13.71 15.36
C GLN A 38 4.62 -14.24 16.60
N TYR A 39 3.75 -13.44 17.19
CA TYR A 39 3.01 -13.77 18.41
C TYR A 39 1.51 -13.46 18.26
N PRO A 40 0.78 -14.22 17.42
CA PRO A 40 -0.61 -13.92 17.06
C PRO A 40 -1.54 -13.90 18.28
N ASP A 41 -1.29 -14.77 19.26
CA ASP A 41 -2.12 -14.91 20.47
C ASP A 41 -1.63 -14.06 21.66
N ALA A 42 -0.50 -13.36 21.50
CA ALA A 42 0.03 -12.52 22.57
C ALA A 42 -0.63 -11.14 22.59
N LEU A 43 -0.75 -10.60 23.81
CA LEU A 43 -1.09 -9.21 24.04
C LEU A 43 0.20 -8.37 24.02
N LEU A 44 0.32 -7.50 23.02
CA LEU A 44 1.53 -6.70 22.83
C LEU A 44 1.38 -5.33 23.47
N PHE A 45 2.32 -4.99 24.35
CA PHE A 45 2.41 -3.67 24.98
C PHE A 45 3.61 -2.91 24.43
N PHE A 46 3.36 -1.73 23.87
CA PHE A 46 4.41 -0.85 23.36
C PHE A 46 4.66 0.27 24.37
N ARG A 47 5.91 0.39 24.83
CA ARG A 47 6.30 1.47 25.74
C ARG A 47 6.50 2.76 24.97
N LEU A 48 5.63 3.74 25.21
CA LEU A 48 5.75 5.10 24.67
C LEU A 48 5.94 6.05 25.86
N GLY A 49 7.21 6.37 26.17
CA GLY A 49 7.55 7.20 27.32
C GLY A 49 7.37 6.45 28.66
N ASP A 50 6.50 6.98 29.52
CA ASP A 50 6.13 6.38 30.81
C ASP A 50 4.87 5.50 30.73
N PHE A 51 4.15 5.51 29.61
CA PHE A 51 2.96 4.69 29.39
C PHE A 51 3.22 3.46 28.51
N TYR A 52 2.31 2.50 28.64
CA TYR A 52 2.18 1.38 27.72
C TYR A 52 0.91 1.55 26.89
N GLU A 53 1.05 1.56 25.57
CA GLU A 53 -0.06 1.56 24.63
C GLU A 53 -0.23 0.20 23.97
N MET A 54 -1.47 -0.09 23.60
CA MET A 54 -1.86 -1.26 22.82
C MET A 54 -2.52 -0.75 21.55
N PHE A 55 -2.00 -1.18 20.40
CA PHE A 55 -2.54 -0.85 19.09
C PHE A 55 -3.55 -1.90 18.63
#